data_AF-A0A920M5F5-F1
#
_entry.id   AF-A0A920M5F5-F1
#
_cell.length_a   1.000
_cell.length_b   1.000
_cell.length_c   1.000
_cell.angle_alpha   90.00
_cell.angle_beta   90.00
_cell.angle_gamma   90.00
#
_symmetry.space_group_name_H-M   'P 1'
#
loop_
_entity.id
_entity.type
_entity.pdbx_description
1 polymer ?
#
loop_
_entity_poly.entity_id
_entity_poly.type
_entity_poly.pdbx_seq_one_letter_code
_entity_poly.pdbx_strand_id
1 'polypeptide(L)' 'MINYSGAKPVPMKLEESKDFNAIIDDLEKLITNKTKLLILNYPNNPCGSVMTKEDLKRISELAVKNI' A
#
# COMPACT_ATOMS: atom_id res chain seq x y z
N MET A 1 -5.67 6.86 -14.54
CA MET A 1 -4.36 6.41 -15.05
C MET A 1 -4.22 4.88 -15.04
N ILE A 2 -4.38 4.21 -13.89
CA ILE A 2 -4.24 2.75 -13.78
C ILE A 2 -5.12 1.99 -14.78
N ASN A 3 -6.40 2.36 -14.91
CA ASN A 3 -7.32 1.73 -15.85
C ASN A 3 -6.95 1.95 -17.34
N TYR A 4 -6.13 2.95 -17.64
CA TYR A 4 -5.65 3.24 -19.00
C TYR A 4 -4.33 2.53 -19.33
N SER A 5 -3.68 1.88 -18.36
CA SER A 5 -2.44 1.12 -18.57
C SER A 5 -2.68 -0.39 -18.72
N GLY A 6 -3.94 -0.85 -18.73
CA GLY A 6 -4.29 -2.28 -18.72
C GLY A 6 -4.05 -2.98 -17.38
N ALA A 7 -3.64 -2.24 -16.34
CA ALA A 7 -3.48 -2.78 -15.00
C ALA A 7 -4.84 -2.86 -14.29
N LYS A 8 -5.02 -3.87 -13.42
CA LYS A 8 -6.18 -3.97 -12.54
C LYS A 8 -5.88 -3.23 -11.23
N PRO A 9 -6.58 -2.13 -10.90
CA PRO A 9 -6.43 -1.50 -9.59
C PRO A 9 -6.95 -2.43 -8.48
N VAL A 10 -6.20 -2.54 -7.40
CA VAL A 10 -6.60 -3.25 -6.18
C VAL A 10 -6.53 -2.24 -5.03
N PRO A 11 -7.66 -1.65 -4.60
CA PRO A 11 -7.65 -0.65 -3.55
C PRO A 11 -7.40 -1.30 -2.19
N MET A 12 -6.53 -0.69 -1.39
CA MET A 12 -6.40 -0.99 0.04
C MET A 12 -7.38 -0.10 0.80
N LYS A 13 -8.25 -0.72 1.61
CA LYS A 13 -9.14 0.02 2.50
C LYS A 13 -8.32 0.57 3.67
N LEU A 14 -8.49 1.86 3.95
CA LEU A 14 -7.93 2.52 5.13
C LEU A 14 -9.08 2.81 6.09
N GLU A 15 -8.81 2.72 7.39
CA GLU A 15 -9.83 2.92 8.43
C GLU A 15 -9.53 4.16 9.27
N GLU A 16 -10.55 4.95 9.54
CA GLU A 16 -10.45 6.17 10.36
C GLU A 16 -9.95 5.85 11.78
N SER A 17 -10.36 4.70 12.34
CA SER A 17 -9.91 4.21 13.65
C SER A 17 -8.40 3.93 13.73
N LYS A 18 -7.69 3.97 12.59
CA LYS A 18 -6.25 3.82 12.46
C LYS A 18 -5.59 5.08 11.88
N ASP A 19 -6.25 6.23 11.99
CA ASP A 19 -5.82 7.51 11.43
C ASP A 19 -5.56 7.43 9.91
N PHE A 20 -6.28 6.55 9.21
CA PHE A 20 -6.06 6.26 7.80
C PHE A 20 -4.61 5.82 7.47
N ASN A 21 -3.89 5.23 8.43
CA ASN A 21 -2.61 4.57 8.16
C ASN A 21 -2.82 3.19 7.54
N ALA A 22 -1.89 2.78 6.68
CA ALA A 22 -1.88 1.43 6.13
C ALA A 22 -1.59 0.39 7.23
N ILE A 23 -2.47 -0.60 7.36
CA ILE A 23 -2.22 -1.80 8.16
C ILE A 23 -1.43 -2.79 7.28
N ILE A 24 -0.15 -2.97 7.57
CA ILE A 24 0.75 -3.75 6.69
C ILE A 24 0.31 -5.21 6.53
N ASP A 25 -0.30 -5.80 7.55
CA ASP A 25 -0.83 -7.17 7.49
C ASP A 25 -2.01 -7.30 6.51
N ASP A 26 -2.80 -6.23 6.33
CA ASP A 26 -3.88 -6.21 5.34
C ASP A 26 -3.35 -5.95 3.94
N LEU A 27 -2.26 -5.17 3.81
CA LEU A 27 -1.56 -5.02 2.54
C LEU A 27 -1.02 -6.37 2.04
N GLU A 28 -0.38 -7.17 2.91
CA GLU A 28 0.18 -8.47 2.51
C GLU A 28 -0.88 -9.41 1.92
N LYS A 29 -2.12 -9.39 2.45
CA LYS A 29 -3.24 -10.20 1.94
C LYS A 29 -3.70 -9.80 0.53
N LEU A 30 -3.44 -8.56 0.11
CA LEU A 30 -3.79 -8.07 -1.23
C LEU A 30 -2.74 -8.40 -2.28
N ILE A 31 -1.52 -8.76 -1.86
CA ILE A 31 -0.42 -9.08 -2.77
C ILE A 31 -0.64 -10.46 -3.38
N THR A 32 -0.46 -10.54 -4.70
CA THR A 32 -0.53 -11.79 -5.47
C THR A 32 0.64 -11.85 -6.44
N ASN A 33 0.82 -12.99 -7.11
CA ASN A 33 1.80 -13.12 -8.20
C ASN A 33 1.55 -12.16 -9.38
N LYS A 34 0.37 -11.54 -9.46
CA LYS A 34 0.03 -10.51 -10.46
C LYS A 34 0.32 -9.08 -9.99
N THR A 35 0.67 -8.87 -8.72
CA THR A 35 1.00 -7.54 -8.20
C THR A 35 2.33 -7.07 -8.80
N LYS A 36 2.30 -5.93 -9.49
CA LYS A 36 3.48 -5.35 -10.17
C LYS A 36 3.74 -3.88 -9.84
N LEU A 37 2.83 -3.23 -9.11
CA LEU A 37 2.96 -1.84 -8.68
C LEU A 37 2.29 -1.68 -7.31
N LEU A 38 2.99 -1.05 -6.38
CA LEU A 38 2.46 -0.53 -5.13
C LEU A 38 2.60 1.00 -5.14
N ILE A 39 1.52 1.71 -4.87
CA ILE A 39 1.51 3.18 -4.82
C ILE A 39 1.55 3.59 -3.35
N LEU A 40 2.61 4.30 -2.96
CA LEU A 40 2.75 4.90 -1.63
C LEU A 40 2.47 6.39 -1.74
N ASN A 41 1.52 6.87 -0.96
CA ASN A 41 1.14 8.27 -0.89
C ASN A 41 1.35 8.74 0.56
N TYR A 42 2.57 9.20 0.85
CA TYR A 42 2.98 9.68 2.18
C TYR A 42 3.88 10.93 2.04
N PRO A 43 3.68 12.01 2.84
CA PRO A 43 2.54 12.23 3.74
C PRO A 43 1.21 12.08 3.01
N ASN A 44 0.24 11.42 3.66
CA ASN A 44 -0.96 10.96 2.98
C ASN A 44 -1.81 12.12 2.50
N ASN A 45 -2.18 12.10 1.22
CA ASN A 45 -3.19 12.98 0.67
C ASN A 45 -4.46 12.15 0.39
N PRO A 46 -5.62 12.45 1.00
CA PRO A 46 -5.97 13.69 1.71
C PRO A 46 -5.89 13.64 3.24
N CYS A 47 -5.51 12.52 3.86
CA CYS A 47 -5.74 12.28 5.29
C CYS A 47 -4.62 12.79 6.22
N GLY A 48 -3.47 13.22 5.68
CA GLY A 48 -2.35 13.80 6.44
C GLY A 48 -1.51 12.81 7.25
N SER A 49 -1.83 11.51 7.23
CA SER A 49 -1.10 10.49 7.97
C SER A 49 0.35 10.32 7.49
N VAL A 50 1.24 9.94 8.42
CA VAL A 50 2.67 9.77 8.18
C VAL A 50 3.06 8.35 8.58
N MET A 51 3.83 7.69 7.71
CA MET A 51 4.29 6.34 7.91
C MET A 51 5.50 6.29 8.85
N THR A 52 5.54 5.28 9.72
CA THR A 52 6.71 4.99 10.55
C THR A 52 7.84 4.41 9.70
N LYS A 53 9.08 4.51 10.19
CA LYS A 53 10.23 3.92 9.50
C LYS A 53 10.13 2.39 9.46
N GLU A 54 9.58 1.81 10.52
CA GLU A 54 9.36 0.38 10.70
C GLU A 54 8.35 -0.16 9.69
N ASP A 55 7.21 0.52 9.50
CA ASP A 55 6.21 0.14 8.50
C ASP A 55 6.76 0.25 7.08
N LEU A 56 7.48 1.33 6.79
CA LEU A 56 8.13 1.51 5.49
C LEU A 56 9.14 0.40 5.21
N LYS A 57 9.90 -0.03 6.23
CA LYS A 57 10.82 -1.16 6.13
C LYS A 57 10.06 -2.46 5.83
N ARG A 58 8.97 -2.76 6.55
CA ARG A 58 8.14 -3.95 6.29
C ARG A 58 7.56 -3.95 4.88
N ILE A 59 7.12 -2.79 4.37
CA ILE A 59 6.66 -2.66 2.98
C ILE A 59 7.80 -2.98 1.99
N SER A 60 9.01 -2.49 2.25
CA SER A 60 10.16 -2.78 1.38
C SER A 60 10.50 -4.27 1.35
N GLU A 61 10.41 -4.97 2.49
CA GLU A 61 10.63 -6.41 2.58
C GLU A 61 9.56 -7.18 1.81
N LEU A 62 8.29 -6.78 1.91
CA LEU A 62 7.20 -7.34 1.11
C LEU A 62 7.42 -7.12 -0.39
N ALA A 63 7.87 -5.94 -0.79
CA ALA A 63 8.15 -5.64 -2.19
C ALA A 63 9.27 -6.53 -2.74
N VAL A 64 10.38 -6.68 -2.01
CA VAL A 64 11.51 -7.54 -2.43
C VAL A 64 11.11 -9.02 -2.48
N LYS A 65 10.32 -9.51 -1.52
CA LYS A 65 9.86 -10.90 -1.47
C LYS A 65 8.94 -11.28 -2.65
N ASN A 66 8.21 -10.32 -3.21
CA ASN A 66 7.16 -10.54 -4.22
C ASN A 66 7.49 -9.98 -5.62
N ILE A 67 8.76 -9.70 -5.92
CA ILE A 67 9.25 -9.32 -7.26
C ILE A 67 9.23 -10.52 -8.21
#